data_AF-A0A453S4T0-F1
#
_entry.id   AF-A0A453S4T0-F1
#
_cell.length_a   1.000
_cell.length_b   1.000
_cell.length_c   1.000
_cell.angle_alpha   90.00
_cell.angle_beta   90.00
_cell.angle_gamma   90.00
#
_symmetry.space_group_name_H-M   'P 1'
#
loop_
_entity.id
_entity.type
_entity.pdbx_description
1 polymer ?
#
loop_
_entity_poly.entity_id
_entity_poly.type
_entity_poly.pdbx_seq_one_letter_code
_entity_poly.pdbx_strand_id
1 'polypeptide(L)'
;MWWRSEFEARPFPYPPPNTRAPKECVKLFLVRLPMARQFVVPRNLKLLAVPLSQIHDNPQVYGPIISGVPNLLSKFSFNLVRD
;
A
#
# COMPACT_ATOMS: atom_id res chain seq x y z
N MET A 1 -7.08 5.03 3.66
CA MET A 1 -6.31 6.13 4.30
C MET A 1 -5.89 5.61 5.65
N TRP A 2 -4.66 5.84 6.05
CA TRP A 2 -4.16 5.41 7.36
C TRP A 2 -3.65 6.61 8.14
N TRP A 3 -3.94 6.64 9.43
CA TRP A 3 -3.67 7.80 10.29
C TRP A 3 -2.83 7.38 11.48
N ARG A 4 -1.80 8.17 11.81
CA ARG A 4 -1.08 8.06 13.09
C ARG A 4 -1.48 9.21 14.01
N SER A 5 -1.91 8.87 15.22
CA SER A 5 -2.22 9.86 16.26
C SER A 5 -0.96 10.54 16.79
N GLU A 6 0.12 9.77 16.97
CA GLU A 6 1.40 10.21 17.56
C GLU A 6 2.60 9.70 16.74
N PHE A 7 3.80 10.22 17.02
CA PHE A 7 5.02 9.94 16.25
C PHE A 7 5.44 8.45 16.22
N GLU A 8 5.17 7.71 17.30
CA GLU A 8 5.48 6.28 17.38
C GLU A 8 4.25 5.37 17.27
N ALA A 9 3.07 5.95 17.07
CA ALA A 9 1.83 5.19 17.00
C ALA A 9 1.78 4.32 15.74
N ARG A 10 1.15 3.15 15.85
CA ARG A 10 0.79 2.34 14.69
C ARG A 10 -0.30 3.05 13.89
N PRO A 11 -0.27 2.99 12.55
CA PRO A 11 -1.26 3.64 11.72
C PRO A 11 -2.59 2.87 11.71
N PHE A 12 -3.72 3.57 11.84
CA PHE A 12 -5.07 2.99 11.84
C PHE A 12 -5.83 3.34 10.55
N PRO A 13 -6.71 2.47 10.03
CA PRO A 13 -7.46 2.71 8.79
C PRO A 13 -8.59 3.75 8.93
N TYR A 14 -8.68 4.43 10.07
CA TYR A 14 -9.66 5.47 10.39
C TYR A 14 -8.98 6.57 11.22
N PRO A 15 -9.50 7.81 11.21
CA PRO A 15 -8.99 8.87 12.07
C PRO A 15 -9.25 8.53 13.55
N PRO A 16 -8.24 8.60 14.44
CA PRO A 16 -8.39 8.20 15.83
C PRO A 16 -9.37 9.12 16.59
N PRO A 17 -10.24 8.56 17.46
CA PRO A 17 -11.13 9.37 18.29
C PRO A 17 -10.29 10.21 19.27
N ASN A 18 -10.72 11.46 19.53
CA ASN A 18 -10.09 12.41 20.46
C ASN A 18 -8.70 12.95 20.07
N THR A 19 -8.15 12.60 18.89
CA THR A 19 -6.92 13.22 18.40
C THR A 19 -7.27 14.51 17.65
N ARG A 20 -6.91 15.68 18.22
CA ARG A 20 -7.20 16.98 17.58
C ARG A 20 -6.45 17.19 16.26
N ALA A 21 -5.24 16.62 16.14
CA ALA A 21 -4.40 16.75 14.96
C ALA A 21 -3.51 15.49 14.79
N PRO A 22 -3.84 14.57 13.86
CA PRO A 22 -2.98 13.42 13.58
C PRO A 22 -1.63 13.88 13.02
N LYS A 23 -0.55 13.17 13.38
CA LYS A 23 0.81 13.52 12.96
C LYS A 23 1.12 13.08 11.54
N GLU A 24 0.44 12.04 11.05
CA GLU A 24 0.65 11.50 9.72
C GLU A 24 -0.68 11.00 9.13
N CYS A 25 -0.86 11.24 7.82
CA CYS A 25 -1.93 10.66 7.01
C CYS A 25 -1.32 10.02 5.75
N VAL A 26 -1.39 8.70 5.67
CA VAL A 26 -0.93 7.93 4.51
C VAL A 26 -2.11 7.66 3.58
N LYS A 27 -1.97 8.05 2.32
CA LYS A 27 -2.98 7.86 1.28
C LYS A 27 -2.41 6.99 0.17
N LEU A 28 -3.07 5.87 -0.09
CA LEU A 28 -2.74 4.98 -1.20
C LEU A 28 -3.57 5.33 -2.42
N PHE A 29 -2.95 5.26 -3.59
CA PHE A 29 -3.58 5.49 -4.88
C PHE A 29 -3.27 4.32 -5.80
N LEU A 30 -4.24 3.93 -6.63
CA LEU A 30 -4.04 2.97 -7.70
C LEU A 30 -3.51 3.69 -8.93
N VAL A 31 -2.28 3.37 -9.34
CA VAL A 31 -1.65 3.94 -10.53
C VAL A 31 -1.82 2.96 -11.69
N ARG A 32 -2.48 3.40 -12.77
CA ARG A 32 -2.60 2.62 -14.01
C ARG A 32 -1.32 2.81 -14.84
N LEU A 33 -0.62 1.72 -15.12
CA LEU A 33 0.56 1.75 -15.98
C LEU A 33 0.15 1.74 -17.47
N PRO A 34 0.92 2.39 -18.37
CA PRO A 34 0.77 2.18 -19.81
C PRO A 34 1.24 0.77 -20.20
N MET A 35 0.97 0.36 -21.45
CA MET A 35 1.37 -0.97 -21.95
C MET A 35 2.87 -1.27 -21.79
N ALA A 36 3.73 -0.27 -22.03
CA ALA A 36 5.16 -0.39 -21.82
C ALA A 36 5.73 0.88 -21.18
N ARG A 37 6.63 0.72 -20.20
CA ARG A 37 7.35 1.83 -19.56
C ARG A 37 8.69 1.38 -18.99
N GLN A 38 9.68 2.25 -19.06
CA GLN A 38 10.96 2.08 -18.37
C GLN A 38 10.92 2.74 -16.99
N PHE A 39 11.43 2.04 -15.98
CA PHE A 39 11.66 2.55 -14.63
C PHE A 39 13.15 2.70 -14.38
N VAL A 40 13.56 3.81 -13.77
CA VAL A 40 14.93 4.00 -13.28
C VAL A 40 14.91 3.78 -11.76
N VAL A 41 15.65 2.78 -11.30
CA VAL A 41 15.71 2.41 -9.87
C VAL A 41 17.04 2.92 -9.29
N PRO A 42 17.04 3.67 -8.19
CA PRO A 42 18.26 4.05 -7.49
C PRO A 42 19.11 2.82 -7.10
N ARG A 43 20.44 2.95 -7.14
CA ARG A 43 21.37 1.82 -6.95
C ARG A 43 21.22 1.09 -5.60
N ASN A 44 20.69 1.76 -4.58
CA ASN A 44 20.45 1.23 -3.24
C ASN A 44 19.06 0.60 -3.07
N LEU A 45 18.25 0.53 -4.13
CA LEU A 45 16.89 -0.01 -4.10
C LEU A 45 16.69 -1.09 -5.16
N LYS A 46 15.65 -1.89 -4.97
CA LYS A 46 15.22 -2.93 -5.92
C LYS A 46 13.73 -2.74 -6.21
N LEU A 47 13.35 -2.84 -7.48
CA LEU A 47 11.95 -2.90 -7.89
C LEU A 47 11.54 -4.37 -7.99
N LEU A 48 10.58 -4.78 -7.16
CA LEU A 48 10.14 -6.17 -7.05
C LEU A 48 8.66 -6.27 -7.43
N ALA A 49 8.33 -7.23 -8.28
CA ALA A 49 6.95 -7.64 -8.51
C ALA A 49 6.59 -8.69 -7.45
N VAL A 50 5.69 -8.33 -6.52
CA VAL A 50 5.28 -9.22 -5.43
C VAL A 50 3.85 -9.73 -5.67
N PRO A 51 3.61 -11.04 -5.69
CA PRO A 51 2.26 -11.60 -5.82
C PRO A 51 1.33 -11.17 -4.68
N LEU A 52 0.04 -10.96 -4.98
CA LEU A 52 -0.95 -10.59 -3.96
C LEU A 52 -1.09 -11.65 -2.85
N SER A 53 -0.91 -12.93 -3.19
CA SER A 53 -0.93 -14.05 -2.23
C SER A 53 0.21 -14.01 -1.22
N GLN A 54 1.36 -13.43 -1.58
CA GLN A 54 2.53 -13.34 -0.68
C GLN A 54 2.36 -12.21 0.35
N ILE A 55 1.67 -11.13 -0.01
CA ILE A 55 1.45 -9.97 0.87
C ILE A 55 0.20 -10.12 1.75
N HIS A 56 -0.79 -10.89 1.31
CA HIS A 56 -2.06 -11.06 2.04
C HIS A 56 -1.83 -11.61 3.45
N ASP A 57 -2.41 -10.94 4.45
CA ASP A 57 -2.32 -11.29 5.87
C ASP A 57 -0.89 -11.53 6.40
N ASN A 58 0.10 -10.85 5.80
CA ASN A 58 1.50 -10.92 6.23
C ASN A 58 2.05 -9.58 6.75
N PRO A 59 1.46 -9.01 7.82
CA PRO A 59 1.89 -7.73 8.38
C PRO A 59 3.26 -7.79 9.06
N GLN A 60 3.77 -8.98 9.39
CA GLN A 60 5.09 -9.15 10.02
C GLN A 60 6.23 -8.83 9.05
N VAL A 61 6.06 -9.18 7.77
CA VAL A 61 7.06 -8.90 6.73
C VAL A 61 6.79 -7.56 6.05
N TYR A 62 5.52 -7.27 5.73
CA TYR A 62 5.17 -6.13 4.87
C TYR A 62 4.60 -4.92 5.62
N GLY A 63 4.36 -5.05 6.93
CA GLY A 63 3.69 -4.03 7.71
C GLY A 63 2.18 -3.92 7.42
N PRO A 64 1.44 -3.18 8.25
CA PRO A 64 -0.02 -3.20 8.27
C PRO A 64 -0.68 -2.56 7.03
N ILE A 65 0.03 -1.66 6.33
CA ILE A 65 -0.52 -0.96 5.17
C ILE A 65 -0.41 -1.85 3.92
N ILE A 66 0.77 -2.41 3.66
CA ILE A 66 1.01 -3.23 2.46
C ILE A 66 0.26 -4.57 2.55
N SER A 67 0.20 -5.19 3.73
CA SER A 67 -0.55 -6.44 3.91
C SER A 67 -2.06 -6.29 3.65
N GLY A 68 -2.59 -5.06 3.77
CA GLY A 68 -3.98 -4.74 3.45
C GLY A 68 -4.25 -4.49 1.96
N VAL A 69 -3.22 -4.39 1.11
CA VAL A 69 -3.39 -4.07 -0.32
C VAL A 69 -4.31 -5.05 -1.06
N PRO A 70 -4.23 -6.39 -0.88
CA PRO A 70 -5.14 -7.30 -1.58
C PRO A 70 -6.62 -7.03 -1.26
N ASN A 71 -6.94 -6.71 0.00
CA ASN A 71 -8.31 -6.37 0.41
C ASN A 71 -8.80 -5.06 -0.23
N LEU A 72 -7.91 -4.10 -0.48
CA LEU A 72 -8.27 -2.85 -1.16
C LEU A 72 -8.47 -3.05 -2.67
N LEU A 73 -7.75 -4.00 -3.26
CA LEU A 73 -7.81 -4.32 -4.68
C LEU A 73 -8.99 -5.24 -5.02
N SER A 74 -9.55 -5.98 -4.05
CA SER A 74 -10.64 -6.94 -4.26
C SER A 74 -11.92 -6.34 -4.88
N LYS A 75 -12.11 -5.02 -4.76
CA LYS A 75 -13.24 -4.30 -5.36
C LYS A 75 -13.07 -3.93 -6.84
N PHE A 76 -11.92 -4.24 -7.44
CA PHE A 76 -11.62 -3.95 -8.85
C PHE A 76 -11.63 -5.23 -9.68
N SER A 77 -12.10 -5.12 -10.92
CA SER A 77 -11.95 -6.17 -11.93
C SER A 77 -10.66 -5.94 -12.71
N PHE A 78 -9.82 -6.97 -12.79
CA PHE A 78 -8.58 -6.94 -13.56
C PHE A 78 -8.76 -7.64 -14.90
N ASN A 79 -8.48 -6.92 -15.99
CA ASN A 79 -8.41 -7.52 -17.33
C ASN A 79 -6.98 -7.99 -17.56
N LEU A 80 -6.78 -9.30 -17.61
CA LEU A 80 -5.51 -9.87 -18.03
C LEU A 80 -5.51 -9.95 -19.55
N VAL A 81 -4.82 -9.02 -20.20
CA VAL A 81 -4.53 -9.13 -21.63
C VAL A 81 -3.39 -10.13 -21.77
N ARG A 82 -3.62 -11.21 -22.53
CA ARG A 82 -2.57 -12.14 -22.92
C ARG A 82 -1.95 -11.58 -24.20
N ASP A 83 -0.62 -11.47 -24.22
CA ASP A 83 0.13 -11.21 -25.46
C ASP A 83 0.15 -12.46 -26.35
#